data_AF-A0AAE3ZU80-F1
#
_entry.id   AF-A0AAE3ZU80-F1
#
_cell.length_a   1.000
_cell.length_b   1.000
_cell.length_c   1.000
_cell.angle_alpha   90.00
_cell.angle_beta   90.00
_cell.angle_gamma   90.00
#
_symmetry.space_group_name_H-M   'P 1'
#
loop_
_entity.id
_entity.type
_entity.pdbx_description
1 polymer ?
#
loop_
_entity_poly.entity_id
_entity_poly.type
_entity_poly.pdbx_seq_one_letter_code
_entity_poly.pdbx_strand_id
1 'polypeptide(L)'
;MQRGLEHDTEVLIRQVDGHLATLRTARGRHDLALAERLAASLRHLLRATTHACAADRARVRAAVHYFVLRRDARYDRLPVRSLAADQRVINETAQHLGRADLIVTADVPTQHSGPVQSARSVF
;
A
#
# COMPACT_ATOMS: atom_id res chain seq x y z
N MET A 1 -29.67 0.99 6.97
CA MET A 1 -28.82 1.16 5.76
C MET A 1 -27.41 0.55 5.92
N GLN A 2 -27.21 -0.43 6.80
CA GLN A 2 -25.86 -0.93 7.15
C GLN A 2 -25.30 -1.95 6.16
N ARG A 3 -26.15 -2.86 5.65
CA ARG A 3 -25.75 -3.92 4.70
C ARG A 3 -25.15 -3.41 3.39
N GLY A 4 -25.58 -2.24 2.91
CA GLY A 4 -25.04 -1.65 1.68
C GLY A 4 -23.59 -1.17 1.83
N LEU A 5 -23.20 -0.75 3.03
CA LEU A 5 -21.85 -0.28 3.32
C LEU A 5 -20.87 -1.44 3.50
N GLU A 6 -21.32 -2.51 4.12
CA GLU A 6 -20.58 -3.76 4.24
C GLU A 6 -20.34 -4.37 2.86
N HIS A 7 -21.38 -4.40 2.01
CA HIS A 7 -21.26 -4.88 0.64
C HIS A 7 -20.25 -4.07 -0.20
N ASP A 8 -20.30 -2.75 -0.12
CA ASP A 8 -19.33 -1.89 -0.82
C ASP A 8 -17.89 -2.10 -0.32
N THR A 9 -17.72 -2.27 0.99
CA THR A 9 -16.42 -2.60 1.58
C THR A 9 -15.89 -3.94 1.06
N GLU A 10 -16.73 -4.96 0.96
CA GLU A 10 -16.36 -6.26 0.38
C GLU A 10 -15.98 -6.17 -1.10
N VAL A 11 -16.68 -5.34 -1.87
CA VAL A 11 -16.33 -5.09 -3.29
C VAL A 11 -14.94 -4.48 -3.40
N LEU A 12 -14.62 -3.49 -2.57
CA LEU A 12 -13.29 -2.86 -2.55
C LEU A 12 -12.19 -3.85 -2.12
N ILE A 13 -12.47 -4.72 -1.13
CA ILE A 13 -11.54 -5.78 -0.73
C ILE A 13 -11.25 -6.72 -1.91
N ARG A 14 -12.29 -7.16 -2.64
CA ARG A 14 -12.14 -8.01 -3.83
C ARG A 14 -11.33 -7.33 -4.93
N GLN A 15 -11.48 -6.03 -5.13
CA GLN A 15 -10.69 -5.27 -6.10
C GLN A 15 -9.20 -5.24 -5.73
N VAL A 16 -8.89 -5.02 -4.44
CA VAL A 16 -7.52 -5.07 -3.93
C VAL A 16 -6.92 -6.46 -4.11
N ASP A 17 -7.69 -7.51 -3.80
CA ASP A 17 -7.27 -8.92 -3.96
C ASP A 17 -6.98 -9.28 -5.43
N GLY A 18 -7.87 -8.90 -6.34
CA GLY A 18 -7.70 -9.14 -7.77
C GLY A 18 -6.51 -8.37 -8.35
N HIS A 19 -6.28 -7.13 -7.89
CA HIS A 19 -5.09 -6.38 -8.27
C HIS A 19 -3.81 -7.07 -7.79
N LEU A 20 -3.77 -7.51 -6.53
CA LEU A 20 -2.62 -8.20 -5.98
C LEU A 20 -2.33 -9.53 -6.70
N ALA A 21 -3.36 -10.29 -7.06
CA ALA A 21 -3.20 -11.50 -7.87
C ALA A 21 -2.56 -11.19 -9.23
N THR A 22 -2.95 -10.08 -9.87
CA THR A 22 -2.31 -9.62 -11.11
C THR A 22 -0.85 -9.22 -10.89
N LEU A 23 -0.54 -8.54 -9.79
CA LEU A 23 0.84 -8.15 -9.45
C LEU A 23 1.74 -9.37 -9.23
N ARG A 24 1.23 -10.41 -8.57
CA ARG A 24 1.93 -11.69 -8.38
C ARG A 24 2.34 -12.34 -9.70
N THR A 25 1.52 -12.20 -10.74
CA THR A 25 1.83 -12.73 -12.07
C THR A 25 2.76 -11.84 -12.90
N ALA A 26 2.90 -10.56 -12.55
CA ALA A 26 3.52 -9.54 -13.42
C ALA A 26 4.82 -8.91 -12.88
N ARG A 27 5.14 -9.04 -11.58
CA ARG A 27 6.30 -8.37 -10.95
C ARG A 27 7.30 -9.34 -10.33
N GLY A 28 8.55 -8.87 -10.17
CA GLY A 28 9.61 -9.58 -9.44
C GLY A 28 9.38 -9.64 -7.92
N ARG A 29 10.07 -10.59 -7.25
CA ARG A 29 9.84 -10.97 -5.84
C ARG A 29 9.90 -9.80 -4.84
N HIS A 30 10.77 -8.81 -5.05
CA HIS A 30 10.94 -7.67 -4.13
C HIS A 30 9.76 -6.67 -4.16
N ASP A 31 9.25 -6.35 -5.35
CA ASP A 31 8.10 -5.44 -5.48
C ASP A 31 6.80 -6.10 -4.99
N LEU A 32 6.71 -7.43 -5.08
CA LEU A 32 5.56 -8.18 -4.64
C LEU A 32 5.37 -8.08 -3.11
N ALA A 33 6.43 -8.24 -2.33
CA ALA A 33 6.35 -8.16 -0.87
C ALA A 33 5.82 -6.79 -0.39
N LEU A 34 6.25 -5.70 -1.05
CA LEU A 34 5.73 -4.36 -0.76
C LEU A 34 4.24 -4.27 -1.14
N ALA A 35 3.86 -4.73 -2.33
CA ALA A 35 2.47 -4.72 -2.76
C ALA A 35 1.54 -5.54 -1.84
N GLU A 36 2.02 -6.68 -1.32
CA GLU A 36 1.27 -7.50 -0.37
C GLU A 36 1.03 -6.79 0.96
N ARG A 37 2.06 -6.11 1.49
CA ARG A 37 1.94 -5.29 2.71
C ARG A 37 0.98 -4.13 2.51
N LEU A 38 1.07 -3.42 1.38
CA LEU A 38 0.15 -2.33 1.04
C LEU A 38 -1.30 -2.81 0.92
N ALA A 39 -1.52 -3.94 0.25
CA ALA A 39 -2.84 -4.55 0.14
C ALA A 39 -3.39 -4.96 1.52
N ALA A 40 -2.54 -5.50 2.41
CA ALA A 40 -2.94 -5.83 3.77
C ALA A 40 -3.38 -4.59 4.57
N SER A 41 -2.60 -3.50 4.53
CA SER A 41 -2.98 -2.23 5.16
C SER A 41 -4.30 -1.69 4.61
N LEU A 42 -4.51 -1.70 3.30
CA LEU A 42 -5.77 -1.28 2.68
C LEU A 42 -6.97 -2.11 3.15
N ARG A 43 -6.85 -3.45 3.20
CA ARG A 43 -7.91 -4.32 3.73
C ARG A 43 -8.24 -3.96 5.17
N HIS A 44 -7.24 -3.66 5.98
CA HIS A 44 -7.46 -3.32 7.37
C HIS A 44 -8.14 -1.94 7.52
N LEU A 45 -7.73 -0.94 6.73
CA LEU A 45 -8.37 0.38 6.69
C LEU A 45 -9.83 0.29 6.22
N LEU A 46 -10.11 -0.50 5.19
CA LEU A 46 -11.47 -0.73 4.70
C LEU A 46 -12.38 -1.30 5.79
N ARG A 47 -11.92 -2.30 6.54
CA ARG A 47 -12.68 -2.87 7.68
C ARG A 47 -12.81 -1.90 8.85
N ALA A 48 -11.77 -1.13 9.15
CA ALA A 48 -11.78 -0.16 10.23
C ALA A 48 -12.72 1.03 9.94
N THR A 49 -12.93 1.36 8.66
CA THR A 49 -13.76 2.50 8.25
C THR A 49 -15.22 2.16 7.98
N THR A 50 -15.65 0.90 8.15
CA THR A 50 -17.05 0.47 7.99
C THR A 50 -18.01 1.27 8.89
N HIS A 51 -17.57 1.64 10.09
CA HIS A 51 -18.34 2.48 11.04
C HIS A 51 -17.85 3.94 11.13
N ALA A 52 -16.89 4.34 10.30
CA ALA A 52 -16.32 5.69 10.31
C ALA A 52 -17.19 6.69 9.51
N CYS A 53 -16.83 7.97 9.56
CA CYS A 53 -17.58 9.02 8.88
C CYS A 53 -17.52 8.87 7.34
N ALA A 54 -18.41 9.57 6.61
CA ALA A 54 -18.43 9.51 5.15
C ALA A 54 -17.13 9.99 4.49
N ALA A 55 -16.47 10.99 5.09
CA ALA A 55 -15.22 11.54 4.57
C ALA A 55 -14.06 10.53 4.67
N ASP A 56 -13.96 9.82 5.79
CA ASP A 56 -12.96 8.76 5.99
C ASP A 56 -13.12 7.64 4.97
N ARG A 57 -14.37 7.21 4.75
CA ARG A 57 -14.70 6.18 3.76
C ARG A 57 -14.38 6.63 2.33
N ALA A 58 -14.70 7.88 1.98
CA ALA A 58 -14.35 8.43 0.67
C ALA A 58 -12.84 8.46 0.43
N ARG A 59 -12.05 8.77 1.48
CA ARG A 59 -10.58 8.78 1.39
C ARG A 59 -10.00 7.38 1.20
N VAL A 60 -10.47 6.38 1.96
CA VAL A 60 -10.02 5.00 1.77
C VAL A 60 -10.39 4.49 0.38
N ARG A 61 -11.60 4.80 -0.11
CA ARG A 61 -12.01 4.50 -1.49
C ARG A 61 -11.07 5.13 -2.51
N ALA A 62 -10.70 6.41 -2.34
CA ALA A 62 -9.76 7.08 -3.23
C ALA A 62 -8.38 6.40 -3.24
N ALA A 63 -7.88 5.97 -2.06
CA ALA A 63 -6.62 5.24 -1.96
C ALA A 63 -6.68 3.85 -2.65
N VAL A 64 -7.80 3.12 -2.49
CA VAL A 64 -8.04 1.86 -3.20
C VAL A 64 -8.09 2.09 -4.71
N HIS A 65 -8.85 3.08 -5.17
CA HIS A 65 -8.91 3.43 -6.59
C HIS A 65 -7.53 3.77 -7.16
N TYR A 66 -6.74 4.56 -6.42
CA TYR A 66 -5.38 4.90 -6.82
C TYR A 66 -4.49 3.65 -6.99
N PHE A 67 -4.55 2.72 -6.03
CA PHE A 67 -3.80 1.46 -6.07
C PHE A 67 -4.26 0.53 -7.20
N VAL A 68 -5.57 0.43 -7.45
CA VAL A 68 -6.15 -0.49 -8.44
C VAL A 68 -6.08 0.06 -9.87
N LEU A 69 -6.10 1.38 -10.08
CA LEU A 69 -6.02 2.06 -11.39
C LEU A 69 -4.77 1.70 -12.21
N ARG A 70 -3.77 1.07 -11.59
CA ARG A 70 -2.53 0.58 -12.21
C ARG A 70 -2.73 -0.35 -13.41
N ARG A 71 -3.96 -0.81 -13.75
CA ARG A 71 -4.20 -1.69 -14.91
C ARG A 71 -5.35 -1.33 -15.87
N ASP A 72 -5.94 -0.14 -15.84
CA ASP A 72 -6.78 0.30 -16.98
C ASP A 72 -5.98 1.09 -18.03
N ALA A 73 -4.66 0.93 -18.04
CA ALA A 73 -3.83 1.37 -19.13
C ALA A 73 -3.91 0.36 -20.30
N ARG A 74 -5.07 0.32 -20.97
CA ARG A 74 -5.10 0.19 -22.44
C ARG A 74 -4.49 1.44 -23.13
N TYR A 75 -4.04 2.40 -22.32
CA TYR A 75 -3.29 3.58 -22.71
C TYR A 75 -1.82 3.38 -22.34
N ASP A 76 -1.05 3.01 -23.36
CA ASP A 76 0.41 2.89 -23.48
C ASP A 76 1.22 4.16 -23.05
N ARG A 77 0.63 5.12 -22.34
CA ARG A 77 1.15 6.50 -22.21
C ARG A 77 1.03 7.15 -20.83
N LEU A 78 0.64 6.42 -19.79
CA LEU A 78 0.73 6.94 -18.41
C LEU A 78 2.06 6.47 -17.80
N PRO A 79 2.90 7.36 -17.24
CA PRO A 79 4.14 6.96 -16.60
C PRO A 79 3.83 5.93 -15.52
N VAL A 80 4.56 4.81 -15.53
CA VAL A 80 4.46 3.74 -14.54
C VAL A 80 4.61 4.35 -13.15
N ARG A 81 3.49 4.61 -12.46
CA ARG A 81 3.56 5.11 -11.09
C ARG A 81 4.26 4.05 -10.22
N SER A 82 5.29 4.50 -9.50
CA SER A 82 6.11 3.64 -8.65
C SER A 82 5.31 3.20 -7.42
N LEU A 83 5.56 1.98 -6.91
CA LEU A 83 4.99 1.48 -5.65
C LEU A 83 5.25 2.43 -4.47
N ALA A 84 6.30 3.25 -4.55
CA ALA A 84 6.58 4.29 -3.58
C ALA A 84 5.49 5.39 -3.51
N ALA A 85 4.86 5.71 -4.64
CA ALA A 85 3.75 6.67 -4.68
C ALA A 85 2.49 6.07 -4.04
N ASP A 86 2.19 4.81 -4.36
CA ASP A 86 1.08 4.06 -3.74
C ASP A 86 1.27 3.97 -2.22
N GLN A 87 2.48 3.61 -1.79
CA GLN A 87 2.87 3.56 -0.39
C GLN A 87 2.67 4.89 0.34
N ARG A 88 3.08 6.00 -0.27
CA ARG A 88 2.90 7.32 0.32
C ARG A 88 1.43 7.64 0.55
N VAL A 89 0.59 7.44 -0.46
CA VAL A 89 -0.86 7.71 -0.37
C VAL A 89 -1.53 6.83 0.69
N ILE A 90 -1.16 5.55 0.76
CA ILE A 90 -1.71 4.61 1.74
C ILE A 90 -1.24 4.99 3.16
N ASN A 91 0.03 5.34 3.33
CA ASN A 91 0.56 5.77 4.63
C ASN A 91 -0.05 7.10 5.10
N GLU A 92 -0.24 8.07 4.20
CA GLU A 92 -0.93 9.34 4.51
C GLU A 92 -2.38 9.08 4.92
N THR A 93 -3.06 8.14 4.25
CA THR A 93 -4.43 7.74 4.61
C THR A 93 -4.47 7.06 5.97
N ALA A 94 -3.54 6.15 6.26
CA ALA A 94 -3.43 5.46 7.55
C ALA A 94 -3.17 6.45 8.70
N GLN A 95 -2.25 7.40 8.50
CA GLN A 95 -1.96 8.46 9.47
C GLN A 95 -3.18 9.33 9.76
N HIS A 96 -3.91 9.75 8.72
CA HIS A 96 -5.09 10.58 8.90
C HIS A 96 -6.19 9.88 9.71
N LEU A 97 -6.31 8.55 9.57
CA LEU A 97 -7.27 7.75 10.32
C LEU A 97 -6.76 7.36 11.72
N GLY A 98 -5.63 7.91 12.16
CA GLY A 98 -5.01 7.55 13.45
C GLY A 98 -4.48 6.13 13.51
N ARG A 99 -4.31 5.45 12.37
CA ARG A 99 -3.85 4.06 12.26
C ARG A 99 -2.37 4.02 11.89
N ALA A 100 -1.53 4.66 12.70
CA ALA A 100 -0.07 4.64 12.49
C ALA A 100 0.52 3.22 12.50
N ASP A 101 -0.14 2.29 13.20
CA ASP A 101 0.13 0.84 13.18
C ASP A 101 0.11 0.21 11.77
N LEU A 102 -0.63 0.82 10.83
CA LEU A 102 -0.79 0.32 9.46
C LEU A 102 0.18 0.95 8.45
N ILE A 103 1.09 1.80 8.91
CA ILE A 103 2.10 2.43 8.06
C ILE A 103 3.06 1.35 7.54
N VAL A 104 3.14 1.26 6.22
CA VAL A 104 4.07 0.35 5.55
C VAL A 104 5.38 1.10 5.35
N THR A 105 6.44 0.67 6.02
CA THR A 105 7.81 1.08 5.71
C THR A 105 8.34 0.23 4.55
N ALA A 106 8.84 0.90 3.50
CA ALA A 106 9.67 0.20 2.53
C ALA A 106 10.91 -0.14 3.33
N ASP A 107 11.25 -1.42 3.39
CA ASP A 107 12.58 -1.81 3.82
C ASP A 107 13.52 -1.16 2.80
N VAL A 108 14.02 0.03 3.14
CA VAL A 108 15.22 0.55 2.50
C VAL A 108 16.24 -0.50 2.89
N PRO A 109 16.82 -1.28 1.96
CA PRO A 109 17.86 -2.22 2.34
C PRO A 109 18.89 -1.36 3.05
N THR A 110 18.97 -1.54 4.36
CA THR A 110 19.86 -0.78 5.20
C THR A 110 21.21 -1.26 4.72
N GLN A 111 21.86 -0.44 3.90
CA GLN A 111 23.22 -0.69 3.50
C GLN A 111 23.95 -0.80 4.83
N HIS A 112 24.30 -2.02 5.18
CA HIS A 112 25.05 -2.33 6.38
C HIS A 112 26.41 -1.69 6.12
N SER A 113 26.53 -0.40 6.45
CA SER A 113 27.80 0.24 6.71
C SER A 113 28.36 -0.53 7.90
N GLY A 114 29.03 -1.64 7.58
CA GLY A 114 29.86 -2.34 8.53
C GLY A 114 30.81 -1.30 9.14
N PRO A 115 31.06 -1.35 10.45
CA PRO A 115 32.09 -0.50 11.02
C PRO A 115 33.41 -0.88 10.33
N VAL A 116 33.92 0.01 9.47
CA VAL A 116 35.31 -0.07 9.03
C VAL A 116 36.16 0.09 10.28
N GLN A 117 36.62 -1.06 10.77
CA GLN A 117 37.49 -1.19 11.90
C GLN A 117 38.72 -0.32 11.64
N SER A 118 38.82 0.77 12.39
CA SER A 118 39.97 1.67 12.38
C SER A 118 41.19 0.85 12.81
N ALA A 119 42.00 0.45 11.84
CA ALA A 119 43.33 -0.07 12.08
C ALA A 119 44.23 1.08 12.54
N ARG A 120 44.17 1.39 13.84
CA ARG A 120 45.30 2.01 14.55
C ARG A 120 46.38 0.93 14.67
N SER A 121 47.27 0.88 13.68
CA SER A 121 48.61 0.32 13.89
C SER A 121 49.55 1.50 14.11
N VAL A 122 49.83 1.75 15.40
CA VAL A 122 51.06 2.40 15.84
C VAL A 122 51.91 1.27 16.36
N PHE A 123 53.00 0.93 15.68
CA PHE A 123 54.29 0.49 16.22
C PHE A 123 55.29 0.42 15.07
#